data_AF-A0AAC9NEJ5-F1
#
_entry.id   AF-A0AAC9NEJ5-F1
#
_cell.length_a   1.000
_cell.length_b   1.000
_cell.length_c   1.000
_cell.angle_alpha   90.00
_cell.angle_beta   90.00
_cell.angle_gamma   90.00
#
_symmetry.space_group_name_H-M   'P 1'
#
loop_
_entity.id
_entity.type
_entity.pdbx_description
1 polymer ?
#
loop_
_entity_poly.entity_id
_entity_poly.type
_entity_poly.pdbx_seq_one_letter_code
_entity_poly.pdbx_strand_id
1 'polypeptide(L)'
;MKVKELFTEAKKVVEEYKAKAEELAEQEKELKADLEALQQEMTMNMLEQENAPVSERVYLKIRNKEIVSKAEIIDTLLEELEEERTALKLEYVPKYREALGKADIQEYNATKIAEKYRYLMLKEISEIGRQMQEQYREIAPEIDEVFQDKGVLEQYPRLAYAYTYENYVPSFSWFENSVVSKNEVFSACRGNLPHGLKEPKEMDVE
;
A
#
# COMPACT_ATOMS: atom_id res chain seq x y z
N MET A 1 11.16 -3.99 10.89
CA MET A 1 10.44 -5.22 10.47
C MET A 1 10.56 -5.35 8.96
N LYS A 2 11.03 -6.49 8.45
CA LYS A 2 11.01 -6.78 7.01
C LYS A 2 9.68 -7.44 6.70
N VAL A 3 8.91 -6.90 5.74
CA VAL A 3 7.63 -7.49 5.34
C VAL A 3 7.89 -8.83 4.65
N LYS A 4 7.16 -9.87 5.07
CA LYS A 4 7.18 -11.20 4.47
C LYS A 4 6.67 -11.15 3.03
N GLU A 5 6.98 -12.19 2.26
CA GLU A 5 6.42 -12.30 0.90
C GLU A 5 4.92 -12.63 0.96
N LEU A 6 4.07 -11.61 0.83
CA LEU A 6 2.61 -11.73 0.96
C LEU A 6 1.92 -12.40 -0.23
N PHE A 7 2.53 -12.36 -1.41
CA PHE A 7 1.86 -12.68 -2.68
C PHE A 7 2.47 -13.89 -3.39
N THR A 8 3.09 -14.81 -2.64
CA THR A 8 3.73 -16.02 -3.20
C THR A 8 2.75 -16.87 -4.02
N GLU A 9 1.54 -17.11 -3.51
CA GLU A 9 0.51 -17.85 -4.24
C GLU A 9 0.00 -17.08 -5.47
N ALA A 10 -0.16 -15.76 -5.36
CA ALA A 10 -0.58 -14.96 -6.51
C ALA A 10 0.48 -14.94 -7.62
N LYS A 11 1.78 -14.93 -7.28
CA LYS A 11 2.87 -15.06 -8.25
C LYS A 11 2.78 -16.35 -9.05
N LYS A 12 2.49 -17.49 -8.40
CA LYS A 12 2.29 -18.78 -9.09
C LYS A 12 1.14 -18.71 -10.10
N VAL A 13 0.00 -18.14 -9.69
CA VAL A 13 -1.16 -17.95 -10.59
C VAL A 13 -0.83 -17.02 -11.76
N VAL A 14 -0.01 -15.98 -11.54
CA VAL A 14 0.50 -15.12 -12.63
C VAL A 14 1.36 -15.91 -13.62
N GLU A 15 2.28 -16.74 -13.14
CA GLU A 15 3.14 -17.55 -14.00
C GLU A 15 2.33 -18.55 -14.84
N GLU A 16 1.38 -19.24 -14.22
CA GLU A 16 0.47 -20.15 -14.92
C GLU A 16 -0.38 -19.43 -15.99
N TYR A 17 -0.94 -18.26 -15.66
CA TYR A 17 -1.70 -17.45 -16.61
C TYR A 17 -0.83 -17.01 -17.79
N LYS A 18 0.40 -16.55 -17.51
CA LYS A 18 1.33 -16.08 -18.55
C LYS A 18 1.70 -17.19 -19.51
N ALA A 19 1.98 -18.40 -19.02
CA ALA A 19 2.30 -19.54 -19.87
C ALA A 19 1.18 -19.83 -20.88
N LYS A 20 -0.09 -19.88 -20.42
CA LYS A 20 -1.24 -20.09 -21.31
C LYS A 20 -1.51 -18.90 -22.25
N ALA A 21 -1.32 -17.68 -21.76
CA ALA A 21 -1.51 -16.48 -22.57
C ALA A 21 -0.45 -16.35 -23.67
N GLU A 22 0.75 -16.88 -23.46
CA GLU A 22 1.83 -16.90 -24.44
C GLU A 22 1.53 -17.85 -25.61
N GLU A 23 0.89 -19.00 -25.36
CA GLU A 23 0.42 -19.91 -26.42
C GLU A 23 -0.55 -19.20 -27.38
N LEU A 24 -1.54 -18.48 -26.83
CA LEU A 24 -2.47 -17.66 -27.61
C LEU A 24 -1.78 -16.45 -28.27
N ALA A 25 -0.66 -15.97 -27.73
CA ALA A 25 0.09 -14.87 -28.33
C ALA A 25 0.86 -15.31 -29.58
N GLU A 26 1.46 -16.50 -29.54
CA GLU A 26 2.18 -17.02 -30.70
C GLU A 26 1.22 -17.39 -31.83
N GLN A 27 0.07 -18.00 -31.52
CA GLN A 27 -0.98 -18.29 -32.51
C GLN A 27 -1.48 -17.02 -33.20
N GLU A 28 -1.77 -15.94 -32.45
CA GLU A 28 -2.20 -14.67 -33.03
C GLU A 28 -1.14 -14.10 -33.98
N LYS A 29 0.14 -14.23 -33.60
CA LYS A 29 1.27 -13.73 -34.38
C LYS A 29 1.44 -14.52 -35.68
N GLU A 30 1.30 -15.85 -35.64
CA GLU A 30 1.32 -16.70 -36.84
C GLU A 30 0.17 -16.32 -37.79
N LEU A 31 -1.06 -16.22 -37.28
CA LEU A 31 -2.23 -15.84 -38.07
C LEU A 31 -2.09 -14.45 -38.70
N LYS A 32 -1.56 -13.47 -37.96
CA LYS A 32 -1.30 -12.11 -38.49
C LYS A 32 -0.23 -12.11 -39.58
N ALA A 33 0.83 -12.91 -39.42
CA ALA A 33 1.86 -13.04 -40.43
C ALA A 33 1.33 -13.69 -41.71
N ASP A 34 0.50 -14.73 -41.59
CA ASP A 34 -0.15 -15.38 -42.72
C ASP A 34 -1.14 -14.43 -43.43
N LEU A 35 -1.89 -13.63 -42.66
CA LEU A 35 -2.79 -12.62 -43.22
C LEU A 35 -2.02 -11.56 -44.02
N GLU A 36 -0.90 -11.07 -43.47
CA GLU A 36 -0.04 -10.10 -44.16
C GLU A 36 0.54 -10.69 -45.45
N ALA A 37 0.98 -11.96 -45.43
CA ALA A 37 1.47 -12.66 -46.62
C ALA A 37 0.37 -12.79 -47.69
N LEU A 38 -0.87 -13.12 -47.31
CA LEU A 38 -2.01 -13.19 -48.22
C LEU A 38 -2.36 -11.82 -48.81
N GLN A 39 -2.27 -10.74 -48.04
CA GLN A 39 -2.47 -9.37 -48.55
C GLN A 39 -1.41 -8.97 -49.57
N GLN A 40 -0.15 -9.36 -49.36
CA GLN A 40 0.92 -9.17 -50.33
C GLN A 40 0.68 -10.00 -51.60
N GLU A 41 0.28 -11.27 -51.44
CA GLU A 41 -0.06 -12.15 -52.57
C GLU A 41 -1.24 -11.60 -53.39
N MET A 42 -2.27 -11.08 -52.72
CA MET A 42 -3.43 -10.44 -53.37
C MET A 42 -3.00 -9.22 -54.19
N THR A 43 -2.13 -8.38 -53.63
CA THR A 43 -1.60 -7.19 -54.31
C THR A 43 -0.81 -7.58 -55.56
N MET A 44 0.05 -8.58 -55.46
CA MET A 44 0.80 -9.10 -56.61
C MET A 44 -0.11 -9.68 -57.69
N ASN A 45 -1.11 -10.48 -57.31
CA ASN A 45 -2.08 -11.06 -58.24
C ASN A 45 -2.89 -9.97 -58.97
N MET A 46 -3.29 -8.90 -58.26
CA MET A 46 -3.94 -7.74 -58.88
C MET A 46 -3.05 -7.08 -59.94
N LEU A 47 -1.76 -6.87 -59.67
CA LEU A 47 -0.81 -6.31 -60.64
C LEU A 47 -0.60 -7.22 -61.86
N GLU A 48 -0.54 -8.55 -61.65
CA GLU A 48 -0.44 -9.53 -62.74
C GLU A 48 -1.69 -9.50 -63.65
N GLN A 49 -2.89 -9.30 -63.09
CA GLN A 49 -4.13 -9.24 -63.86
C GLN A 49 -4.19 -8.06 -64.83
N GLU A 50 -3.58 -6.92 -64.50
CA GLU A 50 -3.60 -5.72 -65.34
C GLU A 50 -3.01 -6.01 -66.72
N ASN A 51 -1.92 -6.78 -66.77
CA ASN A 51 -1.14 -7.05 -67.97
C ASN A 51 -1.40 -8.45 -68.59
N ALA A 52 -2.16 -9.32 -67.92
CA ALA A 52 -2.39 -10.69 -68.36
C ALA A 52 -3.38 -10.83 -69.53
N PRO A 53 -3.17 -11.78 -70.47
CA PRO A 53 -4.14 -12.14 -71.49
C PRO A 53 -5.40 -12.78 -70.91
N VAL A 54 -6.51 -12.77 -71.67
CA VAL A 54 -7.84 -13.21 -71.20
C VAL A 54 -7.85 -14.64 -70.64
N SER A 55 -7.12 -15.57 -71.27
CA SER A 55 -7.01 -16.95 -70.80
C SER A 55 -6.33 -17.07 -69.43
N GLU A 56 -5.35 -16.22 -69.14
CA GLU A 56 -4.59 -16.22 -67.88
C GLU A 56 -5.34 -15.48 -66.76
N ARG A 57 -6.12 -14.45 -67.12
CA ARG A 57 -7.00 -13.73 -66.18
C ARG A 57 -8.01 -14.63 -65.48
N VAL A 58 -8.47 -15.72 -66.10
CA VAL A 58 -9.38 -16.68 -65.46
C VAL A 58 -8.68 -17.36 -64.27
N TYR A 59 -7.43 -17.81 -64.46
CA TYR A 59 -6.64 -18.45 -63.39
C TYR A 59 -6.32 -17.47 -62.26
N LEU A 60 -5.91 -16.25 -62.60
CA LEU A 60 -5.63 -15.20 -61.62
C LEU A 60 -6.87 -14.84 -60.78
N LYS A 61 -8.06 -14.82 -61.38
CA LYS A 61 -9.33 -14.65 -60.66
C LYS A 61 -9.68 -15.81 -59.74
N ILE A 62 -9.36 -17.05 -60.12
CA ILE A 62 -9.54 -18.22 -59.24
C ILE A 62 -8.63 -18.08 -58.01
N ARG A 63 -7.34 -17.79 -58.24
CA ARG A 63 -6.36 -17.56 -57.17
C ARG A 63 -6.78 -16.42 -56.23
N ASN A 64 -7.34 -15.32 -56.75
CA ASN A 64 -7.87 -14.24 -55.92
C ASN A 64 -9.02 -14.71 -55.02
N LYS A 65 -9.92 -15.56 -55.51
CA LYS A 65 -10.99 -16.12 -54.67
C LYS A 65 -10.43 -17.00 -53.56
N GLU A 66 -9.41 -17.79 -53.86
CA GLU A 66 -8.72 -18.62 -52.85
C GLU A 66 -8.03 -17.76 -51.79
N ILE A 67 -7.35 -16.69 -52.18
CA ILE A 67 -6.69 -15.75 -51.25
C ILE A 67 -7.73 -15.10 -50.33
N VAL A 68 -8.83 -14.58 -50.89
CA VAL A 68 -9.91 -13.97 -50.11
C VAL A 68 -10.53 -14.97 -49.13
N SER A 69 -10.82 -16.19 -49.58
CA SER A 69 -11.38 -17.23 -48.72
C SER A 69 -10.43 -17.60 -47.57
N LYS A 70 -9.12 -17.68 -47.82
CA LYS A 70 -8.13 -17.92 -46.75
C LYS A 70 -8.05 -16.75 -45.76
N ALA A 71 -8.10 -15.51 -46.24
CA ALA A 71 -8.09 -14.33 -45.39
C ALA A 71 -9.32 -14.28 -44.48
N GLU A 72 -10.52 -14.56 -45.02
CA GLU A 72 -11.77 -14.63 -44.24
C GLU A 72 -11.71 -15.70 -43.13
N ILE A 73 -11.10 -16.87 -43.42
CA ILE A 73 -10.89 -17.91 -42.42
C ILE A 73 -9.94 -17.42 -41.32
N ILE A 74 -8.83 -16.78 -41.68
CA ILE A 74 -7.86 -16.26 -40.71
C ILE A 74 -8.49 -15.17 -39.84
N ASP A 75 -9.26 -14.25 -40.43
CA ASP A 75 -9.99 -13.22 -39.67
C ASP A 75 -10.96 -13.86 -38.66
N THR A 76 -11.68 -14.91 -39.07
CA THR A 76 -12.55 -15.67 -38.16
C THR A 76 -11.75 -16.31 -37.02
N LEU A 77 -10.61 -16.93 -37.31
CA LEU A 77 -9.74 -17.53 -36.28
C LEU A 77 -9.17 -16.47 -35.33
N LEU A 78 -8.87 -15.27 -35.81
CA LEU A 78 -8.43 -14.16 -34.97
C LEU A 78 -9.54 -13.67 -34.03
N GLU A 79 -10.79 -13.63 -34.49
CA GLU A 79 -11.96 -13.34 -33.64
C GLU A 79 -12.15 -14.42 -32.56
N GLU A 80 -12.11 -15.70 -32.94
CA GLU A 80 -12.19 -16.82 -31.99
C GLU A 80 -11.08 -16.74 -30.92
N LEU A 81 -9.87 -16.37 -31.32
CA LEU A 81 -8.73 -16.23 -30.41
C LEU A 81 -8.92 -15.05 -29.42
N GLU A 82 -9.56 -13.96 -29.83
CA GLU A 82 -9.96 -12.89 -28.90
C GLU A 82 -10.99 -13.35 -27.86
N GLU A 83 -11.94 -14.18 -28.28
CA GLU A 83 -12.91 -14.81 -27.38
C GLU A 83 -12.22 -15.77 -26.40
N GLU A 84 -11.29 -16.60 -26.87
CA GLU A 84 -10.50 -17.51 -26.04
C GLU A 84 -9.65 -16.76 -25.01
N ARG A 85 -9.04 -15.62 -25.38
CA ARG A 85 -8.33 -14.76 -24.44
C ARG A 85 -9.24 -14.23 -23.34
N THR A 86 -10.46 -13.85 -23.70
CA THR A 86 -11.45 -13.36 -22.74
C THR A 86 -11.89 -14.49 -21.82
N ALA A 87 -12.14 -15.69 -22.36
CA ALA A 87 -12.45 -16.88 -21.58
C ALA A 87 -11.32 -17.27 -20.62
N LEU A 88 -10.05 -17.22 -21.06
CA LEU A 88 -8.87 -17.47 -20.22
C LEU A 88 -8.79 -16.48 -19.06
N LYS A 89 -9.00 -15.18 -19.31
CA LYS A 89 -9.03 -14.18 -18.23
C LYS A 89 -10.12 -14.50 -17.22
N LEU A 90 -11.34 -14.81 -17.68
CA LEU A 90 -12.46 -15.17 -16.82
C LEU A 90 -12.21 -16.44 -16.00
N GLU A 91 -11.55 -17.45 -16.56
CA GLU A 91 -11.12 -18.67 -15.84
C GLU A 91 -10.16 -18.34 -14.69
N TYR A 92 -9.26 -17.38 -14.89
CA TYR A 92 -8.23 -17.03 -13.90
C TYR A 92 -8.70 -16.01 -12.84
N VAL A 93 -9.76 -15.24 -13.08
CA VAL A 93 -10.34 -14.33 -12.06
C VAL A 93 -10.55 -15.02 -10.70
N PRO A 94 -11.27 -16.17 -10.58
CA PRO A 94 -11.47 -16.81 -9.29
C PRO A 94 -10.15 -17.28 -8.66
N LYS A 95 -9.20 -17.79 -9.44
CA LYS A 95 -7.87 -18.22 -8.97
C LYS A 95 -7.09 -17.04 -8.37
N TYR A 96 -7.13 -15.88 -9.01
CA TYR A 96 -6.54 -14.66 -8.47
C TYR A 96 -7.20 -14.22 -7.17
N ARG A 97 -8.55 -14.23 -7.10
CA ARG A 97 -9.26 -13.84 -5.87
C ARG A 97 -8.91 -14.74 -4.71
N GLU A 98 -8.84 -16.05 -4.94
CA GLU A 98 -8.43 -17.01 -3.91
C GLU A 98 -6.98 -16.79 -3.47
N ALA A 99 -6.05 -16.65 -4.42
CA ALA A 99 -4.63 -16.46 -4.13
C ALA A 99 -4.36 -15.15 -3.38
N LEU A 100 -5.03 -14.05 -3.74
CA LEU A 100 -4.92 -12.77 -3.04
C LEU A 100 -5.57 -12.83 -1.65
N GLY A 101 -6.66 -13.59 -1.49
CA GLY A 101 -7.31 -13.80 -0.20
C GLY A 101 -6.45 -14.54 0.84
N LYS A 102 -5.42 -15.27 0.38
CA LYS A 102 -4.44 -15.96 1.25
C LYS A 102 -3.30 -15.05 1.74
N ALA A 103 -3.24 -13.79 1.29
CA ALA A 103 -2.22 -12.86 1.76
C ALA A 103 -2.46 -12.53 3.24
N ASP A 104 -1.51 -12.92 4.10
CA ASP A 104 -1.59 -12.68 5.55
C ASP A 104 -1.24 -11.23 5.92
N ILE A 105 -2.15 -10.32 5.57
CA ILE A 105 -2.01 -8.89 5.86
C ILE A 105 -2.29 -8.56 7.33
N GLN A 106 -2.99 -9.45 8.04
CA GLN A 106 -3.46 -9.22 9.41
C GLN A 106 -2.30 -9.28 10.42
N GLU A 107 -1.20 -9.94 10.06
CA GLU A 107 0.05 -9.91 10.82
C GLU A 107 0.59 -8.47 11.01
N TYR A 108 0.33 -7.56 10.07
CA TYR A 108 0.81 -6.17 10.09
C TYR A 108 -0.24 -5.23 10.68
N ASN A 109 -0.51 -5.37 11.97
CA ASN A 109 -1.50 -4.53 12.65
C ASN A 109 -0.93 -3.16 13.05
N ALA A 110 -1.18 -2.14 12.22
CA ALA A 110 -0.76 -0.76 12.48
C ALA A 110 -1.30 -0.18 13.79
N THR A 111 -2.46 -0.65 14.28
CA THR A 111 -3.03 -0.23 15.56
C THR A 111 -2.13 -0.65 16.71
N LYS A 112 -1.65 -1.91 16.72
CA LYS A 112 -0.72 -2.40 17.76
C LYS A 112 0.57 -1.60 17.78
N ILE A 113 1.08 -1.23 16.60
CA ILE A 113 2.26 -0.38 16.46
C ILE A 113 2.00 0.99 17.10
N ALA A 114 0.89 1.64 16.75
CA ALA A 114 0.52 2.94 17.30
C ALA A 114 0.31 2.88 18.83
N GLU A 115 -0.34 1.83 19.33
CA GLU A 115 -0.55 1.61 20.77
C GLU A 115 0.78 1.44 21.52
N LYS A 116 1.74 0.67 20.96
CA LYS A 116 3.07 0.52 21.56
C LYS A 116 3.80 1.84 21.68
N TYR A 117 3.90 2.60 20.58
CA TYR A 117 4.65 3.85 20.60
C TYR A 117 3.95 4.93 21.43
N ARG A 118 2.61 4.93 21.49
CA ARG A 118 1.85 5.76 22.44
C ARG A 118 2.20 5.42 23.88
N TYR A 119 2.27 4.13 24.24
CA TYR A 119 2.67 3.71 25.58
C TYR A 119 4.09 4.17 25.92
N LEU A 120 5.06 3.85 25.06
CA LEU A 120 6.47 4.19 25.29
C LEU A 120 6.67 5.69 25.46
N MET A 121 6.06 6.50 24.59
CA MET A 121 6.11 7.96 24.68
C MET A 121 5.54 8.47 26.00
N LEU A 122 4.34 8.03 26.39
CA LEU A 122 3.71 8.48 27.64
C LEU A 122 4.48 8.01 28.87
N LYS A 123 5.06 6.80 28.82
CA LYS A 123 5.91 6.27 29.88
C LYS A 123 7.15 7.12 30.09
N GLU A 124 7.88 7.42 29.02
CA GLU A 124 9.07 8.26 29.08
C GLU A 124 8.75 9.66 29.63
N ILE A 125 7.68 10.30 29.14
CA ILE A 125 7.22 11.60 29.65
C ILE A 125 6.85 11.50 31.15
N SER A 126 6.19 10.40 31.56
CA SER A 126 5.82 10.18 32.96
C SER A 126 7.01 9.96 33.88
N GLU A 127 8.06 9.29 33.41
CA GLU A 127 9.27 9.09 34.19
C GLU A 127 10.01 10.42 34.41
N ILE A 128 10.13 11.26 33.38
CA ILE A 128 10.71 12.60 33.50
C ILE A 128 9.87 13.46 34.46
N GLY A 129 8.54 13.49 34.25
CA GLY A 129 7.62 14.23 35.11
C GLY A 129 7.74 13.81 36.57
N ARG A 130 7.79 12.50 36.85
CA ARG A 130 7.97 11.97 38.20
C ARG A 130 9.32 12.40 38.80
N GLN A 131 10.42 12.30 38.07
CA GLN A 131 11.74 12.70 38.56
C GLN A 131 11.82 14.19 38.91
N MET A 132 11.26 15.06 38.06
CA MET A 132 11.18 16.50 38.35
C MET A 132 10.38 16.76 39.65
N GLN A 133 9.30 16.01 39.83
CA GLN A 133 8.43 16.15 41.00
C GLN A 133 9.07 15.59 42.28
N GLU A 134 9.82 14.50 42.18
CA GLU A 134 10.61 13.96 43.29
C GLU A 134 11.67 14.98 43.73
N GLN A 135 12.45 15.53 42.80
CA GLN A 135 13.45 16.55 43.11
C GLN A 135 12.86 17.82 43.72
N TYR A 136 11.71 18.30 43.21
CA TYR A 136 11.05 19.46 43.81
C TYR A 136 10.55 19.17 45.23
N ARG A 137 10.00 17.98 45.48
CA ARG A 137 9.53 17.58 46.82
C ARG A 137 10.66 17.54 47.85
N GLU A 138 11.88 17.22 47.45
CA GLU A 138 13.04 17.21 48.34
C GLU A 138 13.42 18.60 48.86
N ILE A 139 13.16 19.65 48.08
CA ILE A 139 13.51 21.05 48.43
C ILE A 139 12.27 21.90 48.81
N ALA A 140 11.06 21.36 48.64
CA ALA A 140 9.82 22.08 48.85
C ALA A 140 9.66 22.60 50.29
N PRO A 141 9.98 21.83 51.37
CA PRO A 141 9.85 22.32 52.74
C PRO A 141 10.69 23.57 53.01
N GLU A 142 11.94 23.59 52.54
CA GLU A 142 12.87 24.71 52.71
C GLU A 142 12.45 25.92 51.87
N ILE A 143 11.93 25.69 50.65
CA ILE A 143 11.36 26.75 49.82
C ILE A 143 10.13 27.34 50.49
N ASP A 144 9.23 26.51 51.00
CA ASP A 144 7.98 26.93 51.63
C ASP A 144 8.24 27.73 52.92
N GLU A 145 9.25 27.35 53.73
CA GLU A 145 9.66 28.09 54.92
C GLU A 145 9.99 29.55 54.59
N VAL A 146 10.74 29.78 53.49
CA VAL A 146 11.16 31.11 53.08
C VAL A 146 10.05 31.85 52.33
N PHE A 147 9.36 31.17 51.41
CA PHE A 147 8.43 31.81 50.48
C PHE A 147 7.05 32.05 51.08
N GLN A 148 6.72 31.39 52.20
CA GLN A 148 5.50 31.64 52.97
C GLN A 148 5.72 32.57 54.17
N ASP A 149 6.95 33.02 54.42
CA ASP A 149 7.22 33.99 55.49
C ASP A 149 6.54 35.34 55.21
N LYS A 150 5.88 35.89 56.23
CA LYS A 150 5.09 37.12 56.09
C LYS A 150 5.96 38.32 55.77
N GLY A 151 7.15 38.44 56.38
CA GLY A 151 8.06 39.55 56.13
C GLY A 151 8.69 39.48 54.74
N VAL A 152 9.00 38.28 54.26
CA VAL A 152 9.46 38.05 52.88
C VAL A 152 8.36 38.42 51.88
N LEU A 153 7.12 37.98 52.11
CA LEU A 153 5.99 38.26 51.22
C LEU A 153 5.57 39.73 51.20
N GLU A 154 5.78 40.48 52.28
CA GLU A 154 5.57 41.94 52.29
C GLU A 154 6.51 42.67 51.32
N GLN A 155 7.75 42.19 51.19
CA GLN A 155 8.74 42.75 50.26
C GLN A 155 8.65 42.15 48.85
N TYR A 156 8.28 40.88 48.75
CA TYR A 156 8.25 40.10 47.51
C TYR A 156 6.91 39.35 47.33
N PRO A 157 5.79 40.07 47.17
CA PRO A 157 4.44 39.48 47.19
C PRO A 157 4.14 38.49 46.06
N ARG A 158 4.94 38.51 44.97
CA ARG A 158 4.78 37.60 43.83
C ARG A 158 5.29 36.18 44.11
N LEU A 159 6.11 35.98 45.15
CA LEU A 159 6.66 34.65 45.49
C LEU A 159 5.56 33.64 45.83
N ALA A 160 4.46 34.10 46.44
CA ALA A 160 3.30 33.27 46.76
C ALA A 160 2.66 32.55 45.56
N TYR A 161 2.93 33.02 44.32
CA TYR A 161 2.27 32.51 43.11
C TYR A 161 3.25 31.95 42.06
N ALA A 162 4.55 32.26 42.17
CA ALA A 162 5.50 32.00 41.09
C ALA A 162 6.11 30.58 41.13
N TYR A 163 6.24 30.00 42.33
CA TYR A 163 7.04 28.80 42.56
C TYR A 163 6.22 27.66 43.15
N THR A 164 5.08 27.40 42.52
CA THR A 164 4.18 26.31 42.91
C THR A 164 4.58 24.99 42.23
N TYR A 165 4.33 23.88 42.91
CA TYR A 165 4.45 22.50 42.43
C TYR A 165 4.05 22.28 40.96
N GLU A 166 2.97 22.93 40.52
CA GLU A 166 2.40 22.78 39.17
C GLU A 166 3.29 23.35 38.04
N ASN A 167 4.25 24.23 38.37
CA ASN A 167 5.13 24.89 37.40
C ASN A 167 6.36 24.03 37.05
N TYR A 168 6.62 22.96 37.80
CA TYR A 168 7.81 22.11 37.65
C TYR A 168 7.46 20.79 36.96
N VAL A 169 6.95 20.90 35.73
CA VAL A 169 6.63 19.76 34.86
C VAL A 169 7.29 19.94 33.49
N PRO A 170 7.49 18.85 32.71
CA PRO A 170 7.99 18.96 31.35
C PRO A 170 7.10 19.88 30.51
N SER A 171 7.72 20.81 29.77
CA SER A 171 6.99 21.70 28.88
C SER A 171 6.41 20.92 27.72
N PHE A 172 5.13 21.14 27.42
CA PHE A 172 4.47 20.47 26.31
C PHE A 172 3.51 21.41 25.58
N SER A 173 3.66 21.47 24.26
CA SER A 173 2.74 22.17 23.36
C SER A 173 2.68 21.45 22.02
N TRP A 174 1.48 21.02 21.62
CA TRP A 174 1.19 20.63 20.25
C TRP A 174 0.15 21.59 19.68
N PHE A 175 0.45 22.11 18.49
CA PHE A 175 -0.43 23.01 17.73
C PHE A 175 -1.25 22.27 16.66
N GLU A 176 -0.95 20.99 16.40
CA GLU A 176 -1.59 20.17 15.38
C GLU A 176 -2.39 19.00 15.97
N ASN A 177 -3.26 18.40 15.16
CA ASN A 177 -4.02 17.20 15.53
C ASN A 177 -3.06 16.03 15.76
N SER A 178 -3.10 15.46 16.97
CA SER A 178 -2.25 14.34 17.37
C SER A 178 -3.06 13.06 17.56
N VAL A 179 -2.41 11.91 17.33
CA VAL A 179 -2.94 10.57 17.62
C VAL A 179 -3.11 10.34 19.12
N VAL A 180 -2.42 11.12 19.95
CA VAL A 180 -2.50 11.08 21.41
C VAL A 180 -3.17 12.35 21.91
N SER A 181 -4.12 12.20 22.85
CA SER A 181 -4.85 13.36 23.34
C SER A 181 -3.95 14.25 24.19
N LYS A 182 -4.17 15.57 24.11
CA LYS A 182 -3.42 16.57 24.89
C LYS A 182 -3.48 16.29 26.40
N ASN A 183 -4.63 15.83 26.88
CA ASN A 183 -4.86 15.53 28.30
C ASN A 183 -4.00 14.35 28.79
N GLU A 184 -3.78 13.34 27.95
CA GLU A 184 -2.94 12.20 28.29
C GLU A 184 -1.48 12.58 28.43
N VAL A 185 -1.00 13.46 27.55
CA VAL A 185 0.36 13.96 27.64
C VAL A 185 0.52 14.88 28.85
N PHE A 186 -0.44 15.76 29.14
CA PHE A 186 -0.40 16.56 30.37
C PHE A 186 -0.46 15.73 31.65
N SER A 187 -1.25 14.65 31.65
CA SER A 187 -1.23 13.67 32.75
C SER A 187 0.16 13.05 32.91
N ALA A 188 0.78 12.64 31.80
CA ALA A 188 2.13 12.10 31.80
C ALA A 188 3.16 13.13 32.29
N CYS A 189 3.09 14.40 31.88
CA CYS A 189 3.97 15.46 32.39
C CYS A 189 3.92 15.60 33.93
N ARG A 190 2.80 15.21 34.56
CA ARG A 190 2.63 15.18 36.02
C ARG A 190 3.07 13.85 36.66
N GLY A 191 3.69 12.96 35.90
CA GLY A 191 4.13 11.64 36.33
C GLY A 191 3.05 10.55 36.32
N ASN A 192 1.89 10.80 35.70
CA ASN A 192 0.75 9.87 35.71
C ASN A 192 0.49 9.26 34.34
N LEU A 193 0.38 7.93 34.28
CA LEU A 193 -0.08 7.25 33.08
C LEU A 193 -1.62 7.27 32.95
N PRO A 194 -2.19 7.51 31.76
CA PRO A 194 -3.63 7.49 31.54
C PRO A 194 -4.30 6.15 31.89
N HIS A 195 -5.52 6.23 32.43
CA HIS A 195 -6.30 5.06 32.79
C HIS A 195 -6.66 4.25 31.52
N GLY A 196 -6.27 2.97 31.51
CA GLY A 196 -6.54 2.05 30.39
C GLY A 196 -5.41 1.92 29.37
N LEU A 197 -4.31 2.65 29.55
CA LEU A 197 -3.09 2.43 28.79
C LEU A 197 -2.46 1.10 29.19
N LYS A 198 -2.42 0.13 28.27
CA LYS A 198 -1.85 -1.20 28.51
C LYS A 198 -0.40 -1.23 28.06
N GLU A 199 0.45 -1.80 28.91
CA GLU A 199 1.82 -2.12 28.51
C GLU A 199 1.79 -3.14 27.35
N PRO A 200 2.47 -2.86 26.23
CA PRO A 200 2.57 -3.78 25.10
C PRO A 200 3.23 -5.08 25.56
N LYS A 201 2.70 -6.24 25.14
CA LYS A 201 3.38 -7.51 25.38
C LYS A 201 4.51 -7.64 24.36
N GLU A 202 5.67 -8.17 24.75
CA GLU A 202 6.84 -8.30 23.85
C GLU A 202 6.53 -9.02 22.54
N MET A 203 5.56 -9.93 22.54
CA MET A 203 5.05 -10.64 21.35
C MET A 203 4.27 -9.79 20.34
N ASP A 204 3.95 -8.53 20.63
CA ASP A 204 3.13 -7.71 19.73
C ASP A 204 3.92 -7.10 18.56
N VAL A 205 5.26 -7.26 18.50
CA VAL A 205 6.11 -6.64 17.46
C VAL A 205 7.41 -7.42 17.11
N GLU A 206 7.38 -8.75 17.06
CA GLU A 206 8.43 -9.49 16.32
C GLU A 206 7.99 -9.79 14.88
#